data_AF-A0A836RIB5-F1
#
_entry.id   AF-A0A836RIB5-F1
#
_cell.length_a   1.000
_cell.length_b   1.000
_cell.length_c   1.000
_cell.angle_alpha   90.00
_cell.angle_beta   90.00
_cell.angle_gamma   90.00
#
_symmetry.space_group_name_H-M   'P 1'
#
loop_
_entity.id
_entity.type
_entity.pdbx_description
1 polymer ?
#
loop_
_entity_poly.entity_id
_entity_poly.type
_entity_poly.pdbx_seq_one_letter_code
_entity_poly.pdbx_strand_id
1 'polypeptide(L)'
;MCMRCEDRSEQIGCRLSWSLLLGAVAAWLAIRDLCPAYAADVAARADVTGRSRPAFAPASAAERRRLREVVRAAFLAARDGWSTDEVLLNDQLNRRFLDECRKRMPDADPRHCNWALLNLRKSGALRGLRARKRRHDRHDEYLHAAEIAARFLEDKYQLSIDRVLCCPRLRDEFDRVARSVAPDVEAYRLRKAAFGLRKARRLRPELVVRIADWGRRVMTFPAEEVAANPDLVPDAPGVYIFRDQTGYLYIGESSNLRHRVAKHLDHSDRKSLARYLWKNGLEGITVELHAFDPQSKARSRSVRRAYESELIRSRHPRFNIAP
;
A
#
# COMPACT_ATOMS: atom_id res chain seq x y z
N MET A 1 29.64 57.41 -48.48
CA MET A 1 28.33 58.08 -48.63
C MET A 1 27.42 57.58 -47.52
N CYS A 2 26.73 58.50 -46.84
CA CYS A 2 26.20 58.38 -45.48
C CYS A 2 24.77 57.78 -45.42
N MET A 3 24.41 57.25 -44.23
CA MET A 3 23.05 57.08 -43.65
C MET A 3 22.07 56.11 -44.34
N ARG A 4 21.16 55.37 -43.66
CA ARG A 4 20.52 55.53 -42.34
C ARG A 4 19.87 54.19 -41.90
N CYS A 5 19.66 54.06 -40.60
CA CYS A 5 18.84 53.04 -39.94
C CYS A 5 17.37 53.08 -40.35
N GLU A 6 16.67 51.95 -40.31
CA GLU A 6 15.34 51.88 -39.70
C GLU A 6 14.98 50.44 -39.28
N ASP A 7 14.32 50.40 -38.14
CA ASP A 7 14.11 49.31 -37.19
C ASP A 7 12.61 48.99 -37.20
N ARG A 8 12.21 47.72 -37.40
CA ARG A 8 10.83 47.27 -37.16
C ARG A 8 10.80 45.83 -36.66
N SER A 9 10.58 45.73 -35.36
CA SER A 9 10.14 44.55 -34.63
C SER A 9 8.61 44.41 -34.77
N GLU A 10 8.14 43.27 -35.26
CA GLU A 10 6.71 42.90 -35.24
C GLU A 10 6.42 41.95 -34.08
N GLN A 11 5.56 42.43 -33.19
CA GLN A 11 4.97 41.72 -32.06
C GLN A 11 3.87 40.78 -32.53
N ILE A 12 4.01 39.47 -32.27
CA ILE A 12 2.90 38.50 -32.37
C ILE A 12 2.29 38.33 -30.98
N GLY A 13 1.13 38.94 -30.78
CA GLY A 13 0.35 38.85 -29.54
C GLY A 13 -0.43 37.54 -29.44
N CYS A 14 -0.09 36.73 -28.43
CA CYS A 14 -0.89 35.60 -27.97
C CYS A 14 -2.07 36.12 -27.13
N ARG A 15 -3.29 36.19 -27.71
CA ARG A 15 -4.54 36.34 -26.94
C ARG A 15 -5.18 34.97 -26.74
N LEU A 16 -4.79 34.27 -25.67
CA LEU A 16 -5.58 33.16 -25.13
C LEU A 16 -6.63 33.74 -24.17
N SER A 17 -7.89 33.44 -24.49
CA SER A 17 -9.09 33.90 -23.78
C SER A 17 -9.18 33.31 -22.37
N TRP A 18 -9.17 34.18 -21.36
CA TRP A 18 -9.40 33.84 -19.95
C TRP A 18 -10.83 33.33 -19.65
N SER A 19 -11.74 33.42 -20.62
CA SER A 19 -13.15 33.04 -20.45
C SER A 19 -13.37 31.53 -20.35
N LEU A 20 -12.45 30.70 -20.87
CA LEU A 20 -12.57 29.23 -20.82
C LEU A 20 -12.07 28.61 -19.51
N LEU A 21 -11.16 29.28 -18.78
CA LEU A 21 -10.65 28.80 -17.49
C LEU A 21 -11.62 29.07 -16.33
N LEU A 22 -12.39 30.16 -16.39
CA LEU A 22 -13.39 30.47 -15.36
C LEU A 22 -14.63 29.55 -15.45
N GLY A 23 -14.99 29.07 -16.65
CA GLY A 23 -16.09 28.12 -16.84
C GLY A 23 -15.82 26.73 -16.26
N ALA A 24 -14.59 26.23 -16.35
CA ALA A 24 -14.22 24.91 -15.83
C ALA A 24 -14.16 24.87 -14.29
N VAL A 25 -13.75 25.97 -13.64
CA VAL A 25 -13.70 26.07 -12.17
C VAL A 25 -15.11 26.19 -11.56
N ALA A 26 -16.03 26.90 -12.23
CA ALA A 26 -17.42 27.00 -11.79
C ALA A 26 -18.19 25.66 -11.94
N ALA A 27 -17.94 24.90 -13.00
CA ALA A 27 -18.51 23.57 -13.19
C ALA A 27 -17.99 22.55 -12.16
N TRP A 28 -16.72 22.68 -11.74
CA TRP A 28 -16.12 21.80 -10.73
C TRP A 28 -16.64 22.09 -9.31
N LEU A 29 -16.93 23.36 -8.99
CA LEU A 29 -17.54 23.75 -7.71
C LEU A 29 -19.00 23.32 -7.59
N ALA A 30 -19.77 23.34 -8.69
CA ALA A 30 -21.19 22.93 -8.70
C ALA A 30 -21.41 21.41 -8.53
N ILE A 31 -20.44 20.57 -8.91
CA ILE A 31 -20.52 19.11 -8.73
C ILE A 31 -20.27 18.70 -7.26
N ARG A 32 -19.63 19.57 -6.47
CA ARG A 32 -19.31 19.30 -5.06
C ARG A 32 -20.54 19.31 -4.14
N ASP A 33 -21.60 20.03 -4.53
CA ASP A 33 -22.75 20.31 -3.65
C ASP A 33 -23.99 19.44 -3.94
N LEU A 34 -23.93 18.51 -4.91
CA LEU A 34 -25.12 17.75 -5.37
C LEU A 34 -25.11 16.24 -5.07
N CYS A 35 -24.17 15.73 -4.26
CA CYS A 35 -24.15 14.29 -3.96
C CYS A 35 -23.82 13.98 -2.50
N PRO A 36 -24.83 13.70 -1.64
CA PRO A 36 -24.59 13.27 -0.25
C PRO A 36 -23.80 11.96 -0.15
N ALA A 37 -23.73 11.16 -1.22
CA ALA A 37 -22.89 9.97 -1.30
C ALA A 37 -21.37 10.27 -1.38
N TYR A 38 -20.97 11.42 -1.94
CA TYR A 38 -19.56 11.83 -2.00
C TYR A 38 -19.08 12.34 -0.62
N ALA A 39 -19.92 13.08 0.10
CA ALA A 39 -19.63 13.53 1.46
C ALA A 39 -19.50 12.35 2.45
N ALA A 40 -20.29 11.30 2.30
CA ALA A 40 -20.17 10.07 3.09
C ALA A 40 -18.86 9.30 2.81
N ASP A 41 -18.41 9.27 1.54
CA ASP A 41 -17.15 8.62 1.14
C ASP A 41 -15.93 9.47 1.59
N VAL A 42 -16.05 10.80 1.63
CA VAL A 42 -15.03 11.70 2.20
C VAL A 42 -14.98 11.63 3.73
N ALA A 43 -16.13 11.49 4.41
CA ALA A 43 -16.17 11.25 5.86
C ALA A 43 -15.59 9.88 6.24
N ALA A 44 -15.81 8.84 5.43
CA ALA A 44 -15.16 7.53 5.59
C ALA A 44 -13.65 7.58 5.29
N ARG A 45 -13.18 8.51 4.44
CA ARG A 45 -11.75 8.77 4.18
C ARG A 45 -11.09 9.66 5.24
N ALA A 46 -11.84 10.48 5.97
CA ALA A 46 -11.30 11.29 7.06
C ALA A 46 -10.82 10.43 8.26
N ASP A 47 -11.39 9.24 8.44
CA ASP A 47 -10.91 8.23 9.40
C ASP A 47 -9.62 7.52 8.93
N VAL A 48 -9.21 7.69 7.67
CA VAL A 48 -8.02 7.04 7.07
C VAL A 48 -6.73 7.85 7.29
N THR A 49 -6.83 9.16 7.55
CA THR A 49 -5.66 9.99 7.92
C THR A 49 -5.38 10.03 9.41
N GLY A 50 -6.30 9.50 10.23
CA GLY A 50 -6.10 9.32 11.67
C GLY A 50 -5.03 8.27 11.94
N ARG A 51 -3.86 8.70 12.44
CA ARG A 51 -2.82 7.86 13.06
C ARG A 51 -3.31 7.10 14.31
N SER A 52 -4.61 6.94 14.48
CA SER A 52 -5.21 6.08 15.49
C SER A 52 -4.86 4.65 15.08
N ARG A 53 -3.79 4.08 15.67
CA ARG A 53 -3.77 2.63 15.91
C ARG A 53 -5.17 2.34 16.46
N PRO A 54 -6.01 1.49 15.80
CA PRO A 54 -7.34 1.23 16.32
C PRO A 54 -7.16 0.87 17.78
N ALA A 55 -7.63 1.74 18.68
CA ALA A 55 -7.28 1.67 20.07
C ALA A 55 -8.05 0.48 20.66
N PHE A 56 -7.35 -0.64 20.82
CA PHE A 56 -7.90 -1.80 21.50
C PHE A 56 -7.98 -1.43 22.98
N ALA A 57 -9.19 -1.20 23.50
CA ALA A 57 -9.40 -1.38 24.92
C ALA A 57 -8.99 -2.84 25.25
N PRO A 58 -8.06 -3.08 26.18
CA PRO A 58 -7.61 -4.42 26.48
C PRO A 58 -8.77 -5.19 27.13
N ALA A 59 -9.40 -6.10 26.37
CA ALA A 59 -10.41 -7.01 26.91
C ALA A 59 -9.88 -7.73 28.16
N SER A 60 -10.72 -7.91 29.17
CA SER A 60 -10.39 -8.61 30.42
C SER A 60 -9.83 -10.01 30.17
N ALA A 61 -9.10 -10.57 31.14
CA ALA A 61 -8.57 -11.93 31.02
C ALA A 61 -9.70 -12.98 30.79
N ALA A 62 -10.86 -12.77 31.41
CA ALA A 62 -12.03 -13.61 31.25
C ALA A 62 -12.59 -13.54 29.81
N GLU A 63 -12.73 -12.35 29.24
CA GLU A 63 -13.18 -12.17 27.86
C GLU A 63 -12.21 -12.80 26.86
N ARG A 64 -10.89 -12.63 27.08
CA ARG A 64 -9.87 -13.27 26.22
C ARG A 64 -9.95 -14.80 26.27
N ARG A 65 -10.24 -15.39 27.44
CA ARG A 65 -10.45 -16.84 27.58
C ARG A 65 -11.71 -17.28 26.85
N ARG A 66 -12.83 -16.59 27.08
CA ARG A 66 -14.12 -16.85 26.41
C ARG A 66 -13.99 -16.77 24.89
N LEU A 67 -13.29 -15.76 24.36
CA LEU A 67 -13.03 -15.61 22.93
C LEU A 67 -12.25 -16.81 22.36
N ARG A 68 -11.22 -17.28 23.07
CA ARG A 68 -10.43 -18.45 22.64
C ARG A 68 -11.27 -19.72 22.56
N GLU A 69 -12.16 -19.94 23.53
CA GLU A 69 -13.09 -21.07 23.55
C GLU A 69 -14.07 -21.01 22.38
N VAL A 70 -14.70 -19.86 22.17
CA VAL A 70 -15.61 -19.61 21.03
C VAL A 70 -14.91 -19.85 19.71
N VAL A 71 -13.71 -19.28 19.52
CA VAL A 71 -12.94 -19.41 18.28
C VAL A 71 -12.53 -20.87 18.03
N ARG A 72 -12.13 -21.61 19.06
CA ARG A 72 -11.81 -23.04 18.92
C ARG A 72 -13.03 -23.84 18.47
N ALA A 73 -14.19 -23.63 19.10
CA ALA A 73 -15.43 -24.31 18.75
C ALA A 73 -15.90 -23.96 17.32
N ALA A 74 -15.89 -22.67 16.97
CA ALA A 74 -16.25 -22.19 15.64
C ALA A 74 -15.34 -22.74 14.55
N PHE A 75 -14.03 -22.82 14.81
CA PHE A 75 -13.08 -23.43 13.88
C PHE A 75 -13.38 -24.92 13.66
N LEU A 76 -13.67 -25.69 14.71
CA LEU A 76 -14.00 -27.11 14.57
C LEU A 76 -15.26 -27.32 13.72
N ALA A 77 -16.27 -26.47 13.87
CA ALA A 77 -17.51 -26.52 13.08
C ALA A 77 -17.30 -26.10 11.61
N ALA A 78 -16.47 -25.10 11.36
CA ALA A 78 -16.33 -24.51 10.02
C ALA A 78 -15.21 -25.12 9.16
N ARG A 79 -14.18 -25.74 9.76
CA ARG A 79 -12.93 -26.08 9.06
C ARG A 79 -13.07 -27.10 7.94
N ASP A 80 -14.04 -28.00 7.98
CA ASP A 80 -14.25 -29.03 6.95
C ASP A 80 -12.95 -29.74 6.48
N GLY A 81 -12.10 -30.13 7.44
CA GLY A 81 -10.81 -30.75 7.17
C GLY A 81 -9.70 -29.83 6.66
N TRP A 82 -9.97 -28.55 6.40
CA TRP A 82 -8.97 -27.54 6.07
C TRP A 82 -8.12 -27.13 7.29
N SER A 83 -6.98 -26.52 6.99
CA SER A 83 -6.07 -25.96 8.00
C SER A 83 -6.54 -24.59 8.48
N THR A 84 -5.99 -24.13 9.61
CA THR A 84 -6.21 -22.76 10.11
C THR A 84 -5.88 -21.69 9.07
N ASP A 85 -4.78 -21.86 8.34
CA ASP A 85 -4.35 -20.88 7.34
C ASP A 85 -5.35 -20.84 6.17
N GLU A 86 -5.89 -22.00 5.77
CA GLU A 86 -6.89 -22.09 4.69
C GLU A 86 -8.23 -21.47 5.10
N VAL A 87 -8.68 -21.72 6.34
CA VAL A 87 -9.90 -21.08 6.88
C VAL A 87 -9.74 -19.57 6.98
N LEU A 88 -8.54 -19.07 7.25
CA LEU A 88 -8.29 -17.63 7.25
C LEU A 88 -8.31 -17.05 5.83
N LEU A 89 -7.60 -17.66 4.89
CA LEU A 89 -7.32 -17.06 3.57
C LEU A 89 -8.44 -17.23 2.53
N ASN A 90 -9.27 -18.26 2.67
CA ASN A 90 -10.41 -18.52 1.78
C ASN A 90 -11.66 -17.77 2.27
N ASP A 91 -12.31 -16.99 1.40
CA ASP A 91 -13.45 -16.14 1.79
C ASP A 91 -14.66 -16.94 2.27
N GLN A 92 -14.97 -18.06 1.61
CA GLN A 92 -16.12 -18.90 1.99
C GLN A 92 -15.89 -19.59 3.33
N LEU A 93 -14.69 -20.16 3.53
CA LEU A 93 -14.33 -20.78 4.82
C LEU A 93 -14.26 -19.75 5.94
N ASN A 94 -13.71 -18.56 5.68
CA ASN A 94 -13.61 -17.50 6.67
C ASN A 94 -14.98 -16.99 7.07
N ARG A 95 -15.89 -16.77 6.11
CA ARG A 95 -17.27 -16.36 6.38
C ARG A 95 -17.98 -17.38 7.27
N ARG A 96 -17.93 -18.67 6.92
CA ARG A 96 -18.49 -19.75 7.75
C ARG A 96 -17.91 -19.75 9.17
N PHE A 97 -16.60 -19.59 9.31
CA PHE A 97 -15.94 -19.51 10.61
C PHE A 97 -16.40 -18.30 11.43
N LEU A 98 -16.53 -17.12 10.81
CA LEU A 98 -16.98 -15.90 11.48
C LEU A 98 -18.47 -15.97 11.86
N ASP A 99 -19.31 -16.58 11.03
CA ASP A 99 -20.72 -16.81 11.35
C ASP A 99 -20.87 -17.75 12.55
N GLU A 100 -20.05 -18.80 12.63
CA GLU A 100 -20.00 -19.68 13.80
C GLU A 100 -19.46 -18.99 15.06
N CYS A 101 -18.55 -18.03 14.92
CA CYS A 101 -18.14 -17.17 16.05
C CYS A 101 -19.31 -16.29 16.51
N ARG A 102 -20.00 -15.63 15.58
CA ARG A 102 -21.10 -14.69 15.86
C ARG A 102 -22.28 -15.37 16.55
N LYS A 103 -22.62 -16.62 16.17
CA LYS A 103 -23.66 -17.41 16.86
C LYS A 103 -23.39 -17.61 18.35
N ARG A 104 -22.12 -17.62 18.79
CA ARG A 104 -21.71 -17.87 20.18
C ARG A 104 -21.31 -16.60 20.93
N MET A 105 -20.92 -15.57 20.19
CA MET A 105 -20.52 -14.26 20.69
C MET A 105 -20.92 -13.21 19.63
N PRO A 106 -22.17 -12.69 19.67
CA PRO A 106 -22.71 -11.79 18.64
C PRO A 106 -21.85 -10.56 18.38
N ASP A 107 -21.26 -9.99 19.42
CA ASP A 107 -20.45 -8.77 19.35
C ASP A 107 -18.97 -9.05 19.06
N ALA A 108 -18.62 -10.27 18.67
CA ALA A 108 -17.23 -10.62 18.38
C ALA A 108 -16.71 -9.90 17.13
N ASP A 109 -15.71 -9.05 17.30
CA ASP A 109 -14.99 -8.43 16.19
C ASP A 109 -14.31 -9.52 15.32
N PRO A 110 -14.62 -9.61 14.01
CA PRO A 110 -14.00 -10.56 13.09
C PRO A 110 -12.47 -10.57 13.12
N ARG A 111 -11.86 -9.39 13.33
CA ARG A 111 -10.41 -9.22 13.44
C ARG A 111 -9.87 -9.99 14.64
N HIS A 112 -10.57 -9.93 15.77
CA HIS A 112 -10.21 -10.64 17.00
C HIS A 112 -10.37 -12.14 16.85
N CYS A 113 -11.46 -12.60 16.21
CA CYS A 113 -11.68 -14.02 15.93
C CYS A 113 -10.56 -14.62 15.07
N ASN A 114 -10.26 -13.97 13.94
CA ASN A 114 -9.20 -14.39 13.02
C ASN A 114 -7.82 -14.39 13.71
N TRP A 115 -7.51 -13.35 14.48
CA TRP A 115 -6.25 -13.25 15.20
C TRP A 115 -6.12 -14.31 16.31
N ALA A 116 -7.19 -14.52 17.08
CA ALA A 116 -7.24 -15.56 18.10
C ALA A 116 -7.04 -16.96 17.49
N LEU A 117 -7.62 -17.21 16.30
CA LEU A 117 -7.46 -18.46 15.59
C LEU A 117 -5.99 -18.72 15.20
N LEU A 118 -5.28 -17.71 14.68
CA LEU A 118 -3.84 -17.81 14.42
C LEU A 118 -3.04 -18.07 15.70
N ASN A 119 -3.39 -17.42 16.82
CA ASN A 119 -2.69 -17.61 18.08
C ASN A 119 -2.89 -19.01 18.67
N LEU A 120 -4.11 -19.55 18.62
CA LEU A 120 -4.39 -20.93 19.05
C LEU A 120 -3.57 -21.95 18.25
N ARG A 121 -3.39 -21.71 16.95
CA ARG A 121 -2.47 -22.51 16.13
C ARG A 121 -1.03 -22.36 16.62
N LYS A 122 -0.53 -21.12 16.78
CA LYS A 122 0.86 -20.83 17.19
C LYS A 122 1.21 -21.38 18.58
N SER A 123 0.26 -21.37 19.51
CA SER A 123 0.45 -21.91 20.86
C SER A 123 0.32 -23.44 20.92
N GLY A 124 -0.04 -24.11 19.82
CA GLY A 124 -0.28 -25.55 19.81
C GLY A 124 -1.60 -25.98 20.45
N ALA A 125 -2.52 -25.06 20.79
CA ALA A 125 -3.84 -25.39 21.34
C ALA A 125 -4.74 -26.15 20.35
N LEU A 126 -4.36 -26.16 19.07
CA LEU A 126 -4.97 -26.95 18.00
C LEU A 126 -4.14 -28.18 17.61
N ARG A 127 -3.13 -28.55 18.42
CA ARG A 127 -2.33 -29.77 18.20
C ARG A 127 -3.25 -30.99 18.24
N GLY A 128 -3.01 -31.94 17.33
CA GLY A 128 -3.88 -33.11 17.11
C GLY A 128 -4.93 -32.91 16.01
N LEU A 129 -5.28 -31.67 15.66
CA LEU A 129 -6.18 -31.38 14.55
C LEU A 129 -5.43 -31.36 13.20
N ARG A 130 -5.16 -32.53 12.63
CA ARG A 130 -4.51 -32.63 11.32
C ARG A 130 -5.44 -32.12 10.21
N ALA A 131 -4.92 -31.30 9.31
CA ALA A 131 -5.62 -30.92 8.08
C ALA A 131 -5.66 -32.13 7.13
N ARG A 132 -6.86 -32.46 6.66
CA ARG A 132 -7.13 -33.54 5.68
C ARG A 132 -7.12 -33.03 4.25
N LYS A 133 -7.45 -31.75 4.04
CA LYS A 133 -7.45 -31.08 2.74
C LYS A 133 -6.23 -30.18 2.61
N ARG A 134 -5.62 -30.16 1.42
CA ARG A 134 -4.50 -29.30 1.05
C ARG A 134 -4.71 -28.80 -0.37
N ARG A 135 -4.42 -27.52 -0.59
CA ARG A 135 -4.32 -26.93 -1.93
C ARG A 135 -2.86 -26.57 -2.17
N HIS A 136 -2.31 -27.02 -3.29
CA HIS A 136 -0.98 -26.64 -3.74
C HIS A 136 -1.15 -25.62 -4.84
N ASP A 137 -0.59 -24.43 -4.66
CA ASP A 137 -0.57 -23.39 -5.66
C ASP A 137 0.90 -23.09 -6.00
N ARG A 138 1.21 -22.97 -7.30
CA ARG A 138 2.49 -22.41 -7.73
C ARG A 138 2.38 -20.90 -7.63
N HIS A 139 3.27 -20.29 -6.86
CA HIS A 139 3.21 -18.87 -6.53
C HIS A 139 4.16 -17.99 -7.36
N ASP A 140 5.17 -18.60 -7.99
CA ASP A 140 6.32 -17.87 -8.56
C ASP A 140 5.91 -16.78 -9.56
N GLU A 141 4.90 -17.06 -10.39
CA GLU A 141 4.37 -16.16 -11.42
C GLU A 141 3.81 -14.83 -10.87
N TYR A 142 3.30 -14.81 -9.64
CA TYR A 142 2.64 -13.63 -9.04
C TYR A 142 3.15 -13.33 -7.63
N LEU A 143 4.29 -13.92 -7.26
CA LEU A 143 4.88 -13.76 -5.95
C LEU A 143 5.26 -12.30 -5.69
N HIS A 144 5.73 -11.61 -6.74
CA HIS A 144 6.10 -10.19 -6.70
C HIS A 144 4.88 -9.30 -6.35
N ALA A 145 3.69 -9.59 -6.89
CA ALA A 145 2.48 -8.82 -6.60
C ALA A 145 2.04 -8.96 -5.14
N ALA A 146 2.10 -10.18 -4.61
CA ALA A 146 1.84 -10.44 -3.20
C ALA A 146 2.89 -9.77 -2.28
N GLU A 147 4.16 -9.75 -2.70
CA GLU A 147 5.24 -9.08 -1.98
C GLU A 147 5.04 -7.56 -1.95
N ILE A 148 4.76 -6.93 -3.08
CA ILE A 148 4.47 -5.50 -3.20
C ILE A 148 3.32 -5.10 -2.28
N ALA A 149 2.19 -5.81 -2.37
CA ALA A 149 1.03 -5.50 -1.53
C ALA A 149 1.33 -5.69 -0.05
N ALA A 150 2.03 -6.76 0.33
CA ALA A 150 2.40 -6.99 1.73
C ALA A 150 3.29 -5.84 2.25
N ARG A 151 4.35 -5.48 1.53
CA ARG A 151 5.27 -4.41 1.94
C ARG A 151 4.57 -3.06 2.05
N PHE A 152 3.74 -2.71 1.07
CA PHE A 152 2.97 -1.47 1.09
C PHE A 152 2.07 -1.36 2.33
N LEU A 153 1.30 -2.40 2.65
CA LEU A 153 0.42 -2.37 3.83
C LEU A 153 1.19 -2.45 5.15
N GLU A 154 2.30 -3.20 5.21
CA GLU A 154 3.18 -3.22 6.38
C GLU A 154 3.71 -1.82 6.68
N ASP A 155 4.13 -1.09 5.63
CA ASP A 155 4.66 0.25 5.79
C ASP A 155 3.60 1.31 6.10
N LYS A 156 2.44 1.21 5.46
CA LYS A 156 1.34 2.16 5.62
C LYS A 156 0.69 2.05 7.01
N TYR A 157 0.50 0.82 7.49
CA TYR A 157 -0.23 0.57 8.74
C TYR A 157 0.66 0.20 9.93
N GLN A 158 1.95 -0.04 9.73
CA GLN A 158 2.85 -0.54 10.78
C GLN A 158 2.34 -1.85 11.42
N LEU A 159 1.73 -2.70 10.60
CA LEU A 159 1.14 -3.98 11.00
C LEU A 159 1.81 -5.11 10.24
N SER A 160 2.03 -6.25 10.88
CA SER A 160 2.50 -7.43 10.15
C SER A 160 1.44 -7.93 9.15
N ILE A 161 1.88 -8.63 8.11
CA ILE A 161 0.96 -9.24 7.15
C ILE A 161 -0.09 -10.18 7.80
N ASP A 162 0.23 -10.85 8.91
CA ASP A 162 -0.76 -11.64 9.67
C ASP A 162 -1.90 -10.76 10.19
N ARG A 163 -1.57 -9.56 10.70
CA ARG A 163 -2.56 -8.60 11.23
C ARG A 163 -3.40 -8.00 10.12
N VAL A 164 -2.77 -7.66 9.00
CA VAL A 164 -3.45 -7.18 7.78
C VAL A 164 -4.50 -8.20 7.34
N LEU A 165 -4.10 -9.47 7.15
CA LEU A 165 -5.00 -10.51 6.62
C LEU A 165 -6.05 -11.00 7.62
N CYS A 166 -5.86 -10.81 8.93
CA CYS A 166 -6.93 -11.03 9.91
C CYS A 166 -8.02 -9.97 9.87
N CYS A 167 -7.74 -8.77 9.34
CA CYS A 167 -8.67 -7.67 9.31
C CYS A 167 -9.42 -7.59 7.98
N PRO A 168 -10.76 -7.76 7.93
CA PRO A 168 -11.51 -7.74 6.67
C PRO A 168 -11.21 -6.50 5.81
N ARG A 169 -11.30 -5.30 6.42
CA ARG A 169 -11.02 -4.04 5.72
C ARG A 169 -9.60 -3.96 5.14
N LEU A 170 -8.58 -4.38 5.91
CA LEU A 170 -7.18 -4.32 5.45
C LEU A 170 -6.84 -5.45 4.47
N ARG A 171 -7.53 -6.59 4.58
CA ARG A 171 -7.46 -7.68 3.61
C ARG A 171 -8.02 -7.25 2.26
N ASP A 172 -9.17 -6.57 2.24
CA ASP A 172 -9.74 -6.02 1.00
C ASP A 172 -8.78 -5.01 0.35
N GLU A 173 -8.12 -4.18 1.17
CA GLU A 173 -7.09 -3.27 0.68
C GLU A 173 -5.84 -4.01 0.15
N PHE A 174 -5.38 -5.06 0.83
CA PHE A 174 -4.35 -5.95 0.31
C PHE A 174 -4.73 -6.51 -1.06
N ASP A 175 -5.96 -6.99 -1.22
CA ASP A 175 -6.42 -7.57 -2.48
C ASP A 175 -6.45 -6.54 -3.61
N ARG A 176 -6.91 -5.31 -3.33
CA ARG A 176 -6.90 -4.22 -4.31
C ARG A 176 -5.48 -3.89 -4.75
N VAL A 177 -4.55 -3.73 -3.82
CA VAL A 177 -3.15 -3.39 -4.13
C VAL A 177 -2.46 -4.55 -4.88
N ALA A 178 -2.71 -5.78 -4.47
CA ALA A 178 -2.13 -6.95 -5.13
C ALA A 178 -2.67 -7.11 -6.56
N ARG A 179 -3.98 -6.90 -6.77
CA ARG A 179 -4.60 -6.95 -8.10
C ARG A 179 -4.25 -5.79 -9.01
N SER A 180 -3.88 -4.63 -8.47
CA SER A 180 -3.36 -3.55 -9.31
C SER A 180 -2.00 -3.90 -9.92
N VAL A 181 -1.29 -4.89 -9.37
CA VAL A 181 -0.03 -5.42 -9.92
C VAL A 181 -0.29 -6.67 -10.77
N ALA A 182 -1.18 -7.56 -10.33
CA ALA A 182 -1.52 -8.79 -11.03
C ALA A 182 -3.05 -8.98 -11.13
N PRO A 183 -3.72 -8.32 -12.11
CA PRO A 183 -5.19 -8.25 -12.18
C PRO A 183 -5.84 -9.61 -12.46
N ASP A 184 -5.18 -10.48 -13.21
CA ASP A 184 -5.70 -11.79 -13.63
C ASP A 184 -5.55 -12.87 -12.55
N VAL A 185 -4.99 -12.53 -11.38
CA VAL A 185 -4.73 -13.49 -10.31
C VAL A 185 -5.83 -13.43 -9.24
N GLU A 186 -6.37 -14.61 -8.92
CA GLU A 186 -7.33 -14.79 -7.84
C GLU A 186 -6.80 -14.23 -6.50
N ALA A 187 -7.59 -13.41 -5.80
CA ALA A 187 -7.20 -12.79 -4.53
C ALA A 187 -6.73 -13.82 -3.49
N TYR A 188 -7.40 -14.97 -3.40
CA TYR A 188 -6.99 -16.07 -2.54
C TYR A 188 -5.53 -16.50 -2.80
N ARG A 189 -5.12 -16.65 -4.06
CA ARG A 189 -3.75 -17.06 -4.44
C ARG A 189 -2.73 -16.01 -4.01
N LEU A 190 -3.05 -14.72 -4.19
CA LEU A 190 -2.20 -13.60 -3.76
C LEU A 190 -2.04 -13.56 -2.22
N ARG A 191 -3.13 -13.69 -1.46
CA ARG A 191 -3.08 -13.75 0.01
C ARG A 191 -2.24 -14.94 0.49
N LYS A 192 -2.39 -16.09 -0.17
CA LYS A 192 -1.64 -17.31 0.14
C LYS A 192 -0.15 -17.17 -0.17
N ALA A 193 0.20 -16.56 -1.30
CA ALA A 193 1.58 -16.23 -1.62
C ALA A 193 2.21 -15.30 -0.56
N ALA A 194 1.49 -14.28 -0.09
CA ALA A 194 1.95 -13.41 0.99
C ALA A 194 2.19 -14.18 2.31
N PHE A 195 1.30 -15.12 2.66
CA PHE A 195 1.52 -16.03 3.78
C PHE A 195 2.78 -16.90 3.59
N GLY A 196 3.03 -17.37 2.36
CA GLY A 196 4.24 -18.09 1.98
C GLY A 196 5.51 -17.27 2.19
N LEU A 197 5.55 -16.03 1.67
CA LEU A 197 6.66 -15.09 1.85
C LEU A 197 6.98 -14.86 3.34
N ARG A 198 5.94 -14.68 4.16
CA ARG A 198 6.09 -14.55 5.61
C ARG A 198 6.67 -15.80 6.25
N LYS A 199 6.17 -16.99 5.91
CA LYS A 199 6.69 -18.28 6.43
C LYS A 199 8.16 -18.48 6.07
N ALA A 200 8.54 -18.12 4.84
CA ALA A 200 9.90 -18.16 4.36
C ALA A 200 10.79 -17.04 4.94
N ARG A 201 10.24 -16.16 5.79
CA ARG A 201 10.92 -14.99 6.35
C ARG A 201 11.52 -14.09 5.26
N ARG A 202 10.81 -13.92 4.14
CA ARG A 202 11.13 -12.98 3.06
C ARG A 202 10.58 -11.58 3.32
N LEU A 203 9.52 -11.47 4.11
CA LEU A 203 8.98 -10.19 4.61
C LEU A 203 9.64 -9.75 5.92
N ARG A 204 10.98 -9.82 6.02
CA ARG A 204 11.66 -9.33 7.23
C ARG A 204 11.44 -7.83 7.35
N PRO A 205 11.01 -7.33 8.53
CA PRO A 205 10.84 -5.89 8.71
C PRO A 205 12.18 -5.18 8.53
N GLU A 206 12.14 -4.06 7.81
CA GLU A 206 13.30 -3.21 7.55
C GLU A 206 13.76 -2.60 8.89
N LEU A 207 15.06 -2.75 9.22
CA LEU A 207 15.56 -2.45 10.57
C LEU A 207 15.39 -0.98 10.94
N VAL A 208 15.59 -0.10 9.96
CA VAL A 208 15.52 1.35 10.14
C VAL A 208 14.09 1.81 10.50
N VAL A 209 13.06 1.13 10.00
CA VAL A 209 11.65 1.44 10.30
C VAL A 209 11.31 1.19 11.76
N ARG A 210 11.97 0.23 12.41
CA ARG A 210 11.68 -0.11 13.81
C ARG A 210 12.23 0.89 14.81
N ILE A 211 13.25 1.64 14.43
CA ILE A 211 14.05 2.42 15.38
C ILE A 211 13.55 3.88 15.45
N ALA A 212 12.79 4.34 14.46
CA ALA A 212 12.46 5.75 14.41
C ALA A 212 11.04 6.06 13.90
N ASP A 213 10.28 6.77 14.73
CA ASP A 213 9.06 7.45 14.33
C ASP A 213 9.44 8.76 13.63
N TRP A 214 9.44 8.75 12.30
CA TRP A 214 9.69 9.95 11.48
C TRP A 214 8.42 10.65 11.03
N GLY A 215 7.27 10.32 11.63
CA GLY A 215 5.98 10.79 11.14
C GLY A 215 5.73 10.38 9.68
N ARG A 216 6.26 9.22 9.27
CA ARG A 216 6.22 8.74 7.88
C ARG A 216 4.79 8.59 7.39
N ARG A 217 4.47 9.23 6.26
CA ARG A 217 3.22 9.05 5.52
C ARG A 217 3.51 8.33 4.21
N VAL A 218 2.80 7.22 3.98
CA VAL A 218 2.94 6.40 2.77
C VAL A 218 1.77 6.68 1.83
N MET A 219 2.08 7.07 0.60
CA MET A 219 1.11 7.42 -0.45
C MET A 219 1.46 6.66 -1.73
N THR A 220 0.50 6.44 -2.62
CA THR A 220 0.71 5.71 -3.87
C THR A 220 -0.20 6.24 -4.94
N PHE A 221 0.36 6.48 -6.13
CA PHE A 221 -0.33 7.06 -7.27
C PHE A 221 0.13 6.42 -8.58
N PRO A 222 -0.73 6.29 -9.60
CA PRO A 222 -0.30 6.07 -10.97
C PRO A 222 0.69 7.17 -11.41
N ALA A 223 1.73 6.81 -12.15
CA ALA A 223 2.74 7.76 -12.62
C ALA A 223 2.16 8.83 -13.54
N GLU A 224 1.17 8.47 -14.36
CA GLU A 224 0.43 9.39 -15.24
C GLU A 224 -0.31 10.47 -14.44
N GLU A 225 -0.95 10.08 -13.34
CA GLU A 225 -1.67 11.01 -12.47
C GLU A 225 -0.69 11.99 -11.81
N VAL A 226 0.47 11.50 -11.37
CA VAL A 226 1.53 12.35 -10.80
C VAL A 226 2.12 13.30 -11.85
N ALA A 227 2.28 12.84 -13.09
CA ALA A 227 2.76 13.69 -14.19
C ALA A 227 1.75 14.79 -14.55
N ALA A 228 0.45 14.45 -14.59
CA ALA A 228 -0.62 15.41 -14.87
C ALA A 228 -0.91 16.37 -13.70
N ASN A 229 -0.72 15.91 -12.46
CA ASN A 229 -0.96 16.68 -11.25
C ASN A 229 0.19 16.55 -10.23
N PRO A 230 1.28 17.32 -10.40
CA PRO A 230 2.44 17.26 -9.51
C PRO A 230 2.15 17.60 -8.05
N ASP A 231 1.05 18.31 -7.76
CA ASP A 231 0.69 18.72 -6.40
C ASP A 231 0.26 17.55 -5.50
N LEU A 232 -0.06 16.40 -6.10
CA LEU A 232 -0.27 15.14 -5.37
C LEU A 232 0.97 14.71 -4.58
N VAL A 233 2.16 15.12 -5.04
CA VAL A 233 3.42 14.83 -4.37
C VAL A 233 3.70 15.92 -3.32
N PRO A 234 3.88 15.55 -2.04
CA PRO A 234 4.16 16.53 -1.01
C PRO A 234 5.53 17.17 -1.20
N ASP A 235 5.60 18.47 -0.90
CA ASP A 235 6.86 19.19 -0.77
C ASP A 235 7.51 18.87 0.59
N ALA A 236 8.12 17.69 0.67
CA ALA A 236 8.70 17.16 1.91
C ALA A 236 9.91 16.27 1.61
N PRO A 237 10.82 16.07 2.59
CA PRO A 237 11.86 15.06 2.48
C PRO A 237 11.25 13.66 2.49
N GLY A 238 11.87 12.73 1.77
CA GLY A 238 11.29 11.39 1.67
C GLY A 238 12.09 10.41 0.82
N VAL A 239 11.49 9.24 0.64
CA VAL A 239 11.90 8.23 -0.34
C VAL A 239 10.76 8.01 -1.33
N TYR A 240 11.08 7.82 -2.60
CA TYR A 240 10.13 7.47 -3.66
C TYR A 240 10.53 6.13 -4.30
N ILE A 241 9.51 5.40 -4.74
CA ILE A 241 9.64 4.04 -5.27
C ILE A 241 8.81 3.96 -6.56
N PHE A 242 9.47 3.68 -7.67
CA PHE A 242 8.83 3.33 -8.93
C PHE A 242 8.66 1.81 -9.02
N ARG A 243 7.47 1.36 -9.41
CA ARG A 243 7.16 -0.06 -9.62
C ARG A 243 6.14 -0.25 -10.74
N ASP A 244 6.12 -1.43 -11.32
CA ASP A 244 5.12 -1.88 -12.29
C ASP A 244 4.69 -3.33 -12.00
N GLN A 245 4.01 -3.95 -12.95
CA GLN A 245 3.57 -5.34 -12.87
C GLN A 245 4.74 -6.34 -12.77
N THR A 246 5.95 -5.97 -13.19
CA THR A 246 7.14 -6.85 -13.13
C THR A 246 7.87 -6.77 -11.79
N GLY A 247 7.61 -5.74 -10.98
CA GLY A 247 8.25 -5.56 -9.69
C GLY A 247 8.71 -4.12 -9.43
N TYR A 248 9.70 -3.98 -8.55
CA TYR A 248 10.30 -2.68 -8.24
C TYR A 248 11.28 -2.26 -9.33
N LEU A 249 11.11 -1.04 -9.84
CA LEU A 249 11.94 -0.47 -10.89
C LEU A 249 13.09 0.35 -10.31
N TYR A 250 12.77 1.30 -9.44
CA TYR A 250 13.76 2.22 -8.88
C TYR A 250 13.34 2.75 -7.52
N ILE A 251 14.30 2.94 -6.62
CA ILE A 251 14.10 3.54 -5.30
C ILE A 251 15.09 4.68 -5.15
N GLY A 252 14.63 5.84 -4.67
CA GLY A 252 15.48 7.01 -4.47
C GLY A 252 15.09 7.86 -3.27
N GLU A 253 16.05 8.52 -2.64
CA GLU A 253 15.78 9.55 -1.62
C GLU A 253 15.79 10.98 -2.20
N SER A 254 15.11 11.89 -1.50
CA SER A 254 15.15 13.32 -1.78
C SER A 254 14.93 14.17 -0.52
N SER A 255 15.50 15.36 -0.49
CA SER A 255 15.10 16.43 0.43
C SER A 255 13.76 17.08 0.04
N ASN A 256 13.35 16.93 -1.21
CA ASN A 256 12.08 17.42 -1.76
C ASN A 256 11.52 16.38 -2.74
N LEU A 257 10.50 15.63 -2.31
CA LEU A 257 9.87 14.58 -3.11
C LEU A 257 9.27 15.13 -4.40
N ARG A 258 8.51 16.23 -4.33
CA ARG A 258 7.83 16.84 -5.48
C ARG A 258 8.79 17.17 -6.61
N HIS A 259 9.83 17.96 -6.31
CA HIS A 259 10.83 18.34 -7.31
C HIS A 259 11.52 17.12 -7.92
N ARG A 260 11.89 16.15 -7.07
CA ARG A 260 12.65 14.97 -7.53
C ARG A 260 11.81 14.03 -8.38
N VAL A 261 10.56 13.76 -8.00
CA VAL A 261 9.66 12.88 -8.74
C VAL A 261 9.27 13.53 -10.08
N ALA A 262 8.94 14.82 -10.08
CA ALA A 262 8.67 15.56 -11.32
C ALA A 262 9.85 15.48 -12.30
N LYS A 263 11.08 15.67 -11.81
CA LYS A 263 12.29 15.49 -12.62
C LYS A 263 12.39 14.08 -13.21
N HIS A 264 12.02 13.04 -12.48
CA HIS A 264 12.05 11.67 -13.00
C HIS A 264 11.01 11.40 -14.09
N LEU A 265 9.83 12.01 -13.98
CA LEU A 265 8.72 11.83 -14.93
C LEU A 265 8.89 12.65 -16.20
N ASP A 266 9.55 13.82 -16.12
CA ASP A 266 9.85 14.67 -17.27
C ASP A 266 11.16 14.23 -17.95
N HIS A 267 12.30 14.45 -17.27
CA HIS A 267 13.64 14.18 -17.78
C HIS A 267 14.53 13.56 -16.69
N SER A 268 14.43 12.25 -16.51
CA SER A 268 15.17 11.56 -15.46
C SER A 268 16.69 11.63 -15.69
N ASP A 269 17.42 12.08 -14.67
CA ASP A 269 18.90 12.03 -14.63
C ASP A 269 19.46 10.60 -14.45
N ARG A 270 18.60 9.61 -14.18
CA ARG A 270 18.98 8.19 -14.12
C ARG A 270 18.70 7.55 -15.47
N LYS A 271 19.74 7.48 -16.30
CA LYS A 271 19.68 6.99 -17.70
C LYS A 271 18.91 5.67 -17.88
N SER A 272 19.07 4.71 -16.97
CA SER A 272 18.37 3.41 -17.03
C SER A 272 16.86 3.55 -16.84
N LEU A 273 16.44 4.27 -15.79
CA LEU A 273 15.03 4.55 -15.53
C LEU A 273 14.44 5.44 -16.63
N ALA A 274 15.13 6.52 -17.03
CA ALA A 274 14.71 7.42 -18.10
C ALA A 274 14.38 6.65 -19.39
N ARG A 275 15.30 5.79 -19.82
CA ARG A 275 15.13 4.96 -21.01
C ARG A 275 13.93 4.01 -20.87
N TYR A 276 13.70 3.47 -19.68
CA TYR A 276 12.56 2.60 -19.42
C TYR A 276 11.23 3.36 -19.53
N LEU A 277 11.12 4.52 -18.88
CA LEU A 277 9.91 5.34 -18.91
C LEU A 277 9.62 5.86 -20.32
N TRP A 278 10.64 6.30 -21.07
CA TRP A 278 10.44 6.74 -22.46
C TRP A 278 10.03 5.61 -23.39
N LYS A 279 10.60 4.41 -23.21
CA LYS A 279 10.29 3.26 -24.08
C LYS A 279 8.89 2.70 -23.84
N ASN A 280 8.47 2.61 -22.58
CA ASN A 280 7.23 1.92 -22.20
C ASN A 280 6.08 2.89 -21.85
N GLY A 281 6.34 4.19 -21.80
CA GLY A 281 5.39 5.16 -21.27
C GLY A 281 5.27 5.10 -19.74
N LEU A 282 4.23 5.75 -19.23
CA LEU A 282 3.90 5.78 -17.80
C LEU A 282 2.75 4.84 -17.43
N GLU A 283 2.09 4.24 -18.43
CA GLU A 283 0.97 3.33 -18.24
C GLU A 283 1.41 2.12 -17.42
N GLY A 284 0.61 1.77 -16.40
CA GLY A 284 0.91 0.66 -15.49
C GLY A 284 2.05 0.91 -14.50
N ILE A 285 2.70 2.08 -14.55
CA ILE A 285 3.73 2.48 -13.58
C ILE A 285 3.08 3.17 -12.40
N THR A 286 3.51 2.78 -11.20
CA THR A 286 3.06 3.34 -9.93
C THR A 286 4.22 4.00 -9.21
N VAL A 287 3.96 5.15 -8.59
CA VAL A 287 4.88 5.87 -7.70
C VAL A 287 4.38 5.75 -6.27
N GLU A 288 5.18 5.11 -5.42
CA GLU A 288 4.98 5.03 -3.97
C GLU A 288 5.89 6.04 -3.28
N LEU A 289 5.34 6.81 -2.34
CA LEU A 289 5.98 7.94 -1.69
C LEU A 289 5.98 7.75 -0.19
N HIS A 290 7.17 7.75 0.41
CA HIS A 290 7.39 7.74 1.85
C HIS A 290 7.79 9.16 2.25
N ALA A 291 6.80 10.01 2.53
CA ALA A 291 7.02 11.38 2.97
C ALA A 291 7.31 11.40 4.47
N PHE A 292 8.39 12.07 4.87
CA PHE A 292 8.77 12.22 6.27
C PHE A 292 8.38 13.59 6.79
N ASP A 293 8.16 13.67 8.10
CA ASP A 293 7.99 14.95 8.77
C ASP A 293 9.28 15.80 8.57
N PRO A 294 9.18 17.02 8.01
CA PRO A 294 10.32 17.92 7.83
C PRO A 294 11.08 18.25 9.11
N GLN A 295 10.43 18.14 10.27
CA GLN A 295 11.04 18.38 11.59
C GLN A 295 11.70 17.13 12.18
N SER A 296 11.51 15.95 11.58
CA SER A 296 12.11 14.70 12.04
C SER A 296 13.60 14.60 11.70
N LYS A 297 14.29 13.62 12.30
CA LYS A 297 15.67 13.26 11.95
C LYS A 297 15.84 12.85 10.49
N ALA A 298 14.76 12.43 9.82
CA ALA A 298 14.78 12.08 8.40
C ALA A 298 14.93 13.29 7.47
N ARG A 299 15.00 14.52 8.00
CA ARG A 299 15.50 15.69 7.24
C ARG A 299 16.99 15.57 6.90
N SER A 300 17.76 14.77 7.66
CA SER A 300 19.17 14.50 7.34
C SER A 300 19.29 13.56 6.15
N ARG A 301 20.17 13.90 5.20
CA ARG A 301 20.49 13.06 4.05
C ARG A 301 21.02 11.69 4.46
N SER A 302 21.86 11.62 5.50
CA SER A 302 22.44 10.34 5.95
C SER A 302 21.37 9.36 6.43
N VAL A 303 20.35 9.86 7.13
CA VAL A 303 19.23 9.07 7.63
C VAL A 303 18.36 8.55 6.48
N ARG A 304 18.02 9.41 5.51
CA ARG A 304 17.27 8.97 4.33
C ARG A 304 18.04 7.99 3.47
N ARG A 305 19.35 8.20 3.31
CA ARG A 305 20.24 7.28 2.58
C ARG A 305 20.29 5.91 3.23
N ALA A 306 20.40 5.84 4.56
CA ALA A 306 20.34 4.56 5.28
C ALA A 306 19.01 3.84 5.03
N TYR A 307 17.89 4.58 5.04
CA TYR A 307 16.58 4.00 4.77
C TYR A 307 16.40 3.56 3.30
N GLU A 308 16.82 4.38 2.34
CA GLU A 308 16.87 4.05 0.91
C GLU A 308 17.70 2.78 0.66
N SER A 309 18.89 2.66 1.25
CA SER A 309 19.75 1.48 1.12
C SER A 309 19.09 0.22 1.67
N GLU A 310 18.40 0.31 2.82
CA GLU A 310 17.65 -0.81 3.37
C GLU A 310 16.51 -1.26 2.45
N LEU A 311 15.78 -0.31 1.87
CA LEU A 311 14.72 -0.57 0.89
C LEU A 311 15.25 -1.20 -0.40
N ILE A 312 16.36 -0.70 -0.93
CA ILE A 312 17.01 -1.29 -2.12
C ILE A 312 17.42 -2.73 -1.82
N ARG A 313 18.03 -2.97 -0.65
CA ARG A 313 18.45 -4.31 -0.24
C ARG A 313 17.27 -5.27 -0.06
N SER A 314 16.14 -4.81 0.49
CA SER A 314 14.98 -5.66 0.77
C SER A 314 14.07 -5.88 -0.43
N ARG A 315 14.01 -4.94 -1.38
CA ARG A 315 13.06 -4.92 -2.50
C ARG A 315 13.68 -5.21 -3.86
N HIS A 316 15.02 -5.24 -3.95
CA HIS A 316 15.77 -5.58 -5.16
C HIS A 316 15.30 -4.85 -6.44
N PRO A 317 15.21 -3.51 -6.43
CA PRO A 317 14.77 -2.75 -7.60
C PRO A 317 15.72 -2.90 -8.79
N ARG A 318 15.16 -3.04 -10.00
CA ARG A 318 15.88 -3.38 -11.24
C ARG A 318 16.93 -2.34 -11.68
N PHE A 319 16.68 -1.06 -11.44
CA PHE A 319 17.48 0.04 -11.98
C PHE A 319 18.33 0.77 -10.93
N ASN A 320 18.31 0.32 -9.68
CA ASN A 320 19.31 0.76 -8.71
C ASN A 320 20.61 0.01 -8.97
N ILE A 321 21.67 0.75 -9.23
CA ILE A 321 23.02 0.17 -9.20
C ILE A 321 23.30 -0.15 -7.74
N ALA A 322 23.49 -1.44 -7.42
CA ALA A 322 23.96 -1.83 -6.11
C ALA A 322 25.31 -1.13 -5.88
N PRO A 323 25.48 -0.38 -4.78
CA PRO A 323 26.76 0.25 -4.47
C PRO A 323 27.88 -0.77 -4.33
#